data_AF-A0A3S3SRD0-F1
#
_entry.id   AF-A0A3S3SRD0-F1
#
_cell.length_a   1.000
_cell.length_b   1.000
_cell.length_c   1.000
_cell.angle_alpha   90.00
_cell.angle_beta   90.00
_cell.angle_gamma   90.00
#
_symmetry.space_group_name_H-M   'P 1'
#
loop_
_entity.id
_entity.type
_entity.pdbx_description
1 polymer ?
#
loop_
_entity_poly.entity_id
_entity_poly.type
_entity_poly.pdbx_seq_one_letter_code
_entity_poly.pdbx_strand_id
1 'polypeptide(L)'
;MGLGEGTVVKKDGKWAFYPVGQGVDTLEKKRTVPLDAFVTIDGKQLQHGSRENLRPFNGDELRRILRVGLCLPCHQNYDDPAYKDYDPARPCPEYVEP
;
A
#
# COMPACT_ATOMS: atom_id res chain seq x y z
N MET A 1 -3.55 -4.90 1.22
CA MET A 1 -3.43 -3.44 1.01
C MET A 1 -4.41 -2.89 -0.02
N GLY A 2 -4.97 -3.72 -0.91
CA GLY A 2 -5.93 -3.26 -1.92
C GLY A 2 -5.29 -2.66 -3.17
N LEU A 3 -3.96 -2.73 -3.31
CA LEU A 3 -3.24 -2.29 -4.51
C LEU A 3 -3.40 -3.26 -5.69
N GLY A 4 -3.73 -4.53 -5.40
CA GLY A 4 -3.66 -5.64 -6.35
C GLY A 4 -2.33 -6.39 -6.27
N GLU A 5 -2.16 -7.38 -7.13
CA GLU A 5 -0.90 -8.08 -7.36
C GLU A 5 0.06 -7.20 -8.17
N GLY A 6 1.32 -7.13 -7.74
CA GLY A 6 2.32 -6.27 -8.36
C GLY A 6 3.58 -6.09 -7.53
N THR A 7 4.43 -5.17 -7.99
CA THR A 7 5.68 -4.84 -7.32
C THR A 7 5.60 -3.44 -6.73
N VAL A 8 5.89 -3.33 -5.43
CA VAL A 8 6.11 -2.04 -4.77
C VAL A 8 7.60 -1.72 -4.80
N VAL A 9 7.94 -0.49 -5.19
CA VAL A 9 9.32 0.00 -5.20
C VAL A 9 9.38 1.33 -4.45
N LYS A 10 10.43 1.54 -3.66
CA LYS A 10 10.76 2.85 -3.10
C LYS A 10 11.88 3.48 -3.90
N LYS A 11 11.63 4.65 -4.51
CA LYS A 11 12.63 5.42 -5.26
C LYS A 11 12.59 6.89 -4.84
N ASP A 12 13.73 7.46 -4.51
CA ASP A 12 13.87 8.87 -4.09
C ASP A 12 12.90 9.27 -2.96
N GLY A 13 12.72 8.37 -1.98
CA GLY A 13 11.81 8.57 -0.86
C GLY A 13 10.31 8.42 -1.20
N LYS A 14 9.96 8.08 -2.44
CA LYS A 14 8.57 7.91 -2.89
C LYS A 14 8.26 6.44 -3.18
N TRP A 15 7.05 6.04 -2.82
CA TRP A 15 6.54 4.72 -3.16
C TRP A 15 5.92 4.73 -4.55
N ALA A 16 6.22 3.70 -5.33
CA ALA A 16 5.61 3.42 -6.62
C ALA A 16 5.10 1.98 -6.62
N PHE A 17 3.97 1.75 -7.29
CA PHE A 17 3.39 0.42 -7.44
C PHE A 17 3.19 0.11 -8.93
N TYR A 18 3.66 -1.08 -9.33
CA TYR A 18 3.56 -1.60 -10.69
C TYR A 18 2.63 -2.81 -10.67
N PRO A 19 1.34 -2.64 -11.06
CA PRO A 19 0.38 -3.73 -11.02
C PRO A 19 0.61 -4.74 -12.15
N VAL A 20 0.38 -6.02 -11.86
CA VAL A 20 0.30 -7.08 -12.89
C VAL A 20 -0.98 -6.91 -13.70
N GLY A 21 -2.10 -6.72 -13.02
CA GLY A 21 -3.39 -6.45 -13.67
C GLY A 21 -3.43 -5.05 -14.30
N GLN A 22 -4.00 -4.96 -15.50
CA GLN A 22 -4.16 -3.68 -16.21
C GLN A 22 -5.63 -3.31 -16.46
N GLY A 23 -6.56 -4.18 -16.05
CA GLY A 23 -7.97 -4.08 -16.43
C GLY A 23 -8.21 -4.51 -17.88
N VAL A 24 -9.44 -4.30 -18.36
CA VAL A 24 -9.87 -4.68 -19.71
C VAL A 24 -10.52 -3.50 -20.42
N ASP A 25 -10.43 -3.47 -21.74
CA ASP A 25 -11.11 -2.46 -22.55
C ASP A 25 -12.60 -2.79 -22.64
N THR A 26 -13.43 -1.76 -22.43
CA THR A 26 -14.90 -1.86 -22.53
C THR A 26 -15.38 -1.34 -23.89
N LEU A 27 -16.63 -1.67 -24.23
CA LEU A 27 -17.30 -1.16 -25.44
C LEU A 27 -17.38 0.37 -25.47
N GLU A 28 -17.35 1.03 -24.31
CA GLU A 28 -17.31 2.50 -24.18
C GLU A 28 -15.91 3.11 -24.45
N LYS A 29 -14.94 2.30 -24.90
CA LYS A 29 -13.53 2.70 -25.07
C LYS A 29 -12.89 3.23 -23.78
N LYS A 30 -13.37 2.78 -22.63
CA LYS A 30 -12.76 3.00 -21.32
C LYS A 30 -12.14 1.70 -20.83
N ARG A 31 -10.95 1.79 -20.26
CA ARG A 31 -10.31 0.66 -19.57
C ARG A 31 -10.83 0.57 -18.14
N THR A 32 -11.22 -0.62 -17.71
CA THR A 32 -11.57 -0.85 -16.30
C THR A 32 -10.32 -0.74 -15.43
N VAL A 33 -10.49 -0.57 -14.13
CA VAL A 33 -9.41 -0.86 -13.18
C VAL A 33 -9.20 -2.38 -13.07
N PRO A 34 -8.03 -2.86 -12.60
CA PRO A 34 -7.82 -4.27 -12.29
C PRO A 34 -8.84 -4.78 -11.24
N LEU A 35 -9.23 -6.06 -11.34
CA LEU A 35 -10.27 -6.63 -10.46
C LEU A 35 -9.84 -6.75 -8.99
N ASP A 36 -8.54 -6.77 -8.73
CA ASP A 36 -7.91 -6.89 -7.42
C ASP A 36 -7.37 -5.55 -6.89
N ALA A 37 -7.51 -4.46 -7.66
CA ALA A 37 -7.05 -3.13 -7.31
C ALA A 37 -8.21 -2.26 -6.78
N PHE A 38 -8.30 -2.16 -5.46
CA PHE A 38 -9.26 -1.32 -4.74
C PHE A 38 -8.77 0.11 -4.51
N VAL A 39 -7.46 0.35 -4.55
CA VAL A 39 -6.87 1.66 -4.24
C VAL A 39 -5.56 1.88 -5.00
N THR A 40 -5.26 3.15 -5.32
CA THR A 40 -3.93 3.54 -5.81
C THR A 40 -2.90 3.62 -4.68
N ILE A 41 -1.61 3.68 -5.02
CA ILE A 41 -0.52 3.83 -4.04
C ILE A 41 -0.65 5.12 -3.20
N ASP A 42 -1.30 6.16 -3.75
CA ASP A 42 -1.59 7.42 -3.07
C ASP A 42 -2.90 7.40 -2.26
N GLY A 43 -3.61 6.27 -2.22
CA GLY A 43 -4.84 6.14 -1.43
C GLY A 43 -6.14 6.53 -2.13
N LYS A 44 -6.12 6.75 -3.46
CA LYS A 44 -7.35 7.02 -4.21
C LYS A 44 -8.12 5.71 -4.40
N GLN A 45 -9.35 5.66 -3.89
CA GLN A 45 -10.24 4.51 -4.08
C GLN A 45 -10.57 4.30 -5.57
N LEU A 46 -10.46 3.04 -6.01
CA LEU A 46 -10.75 2.58 -7.37
C LEU A 46 -12.03 1.76 -7.44
N GLN A 47 -12.36 1.02 -6.37
CA GLN A 47 -13.51 0.12 -6.33
C GLN A 47 -14.23 0.19 -4.99
N HIS A 48 -15.52 -0.18 -5.00
CA HIS A 48 -16.35 -0.29 -3.79
C HIS A 48 -16.33 -1.71 -3.23
N GLY A 49 -16.57 -1.80 -1.92
CA GLY A 49 -16.79 -3.07 -1.23
C GLY A 49 -18.24 -3.55 -1.30
N SER A 50 -18.48 -4.76 -0.79
CA SER A 50 -19.83 -5.31 -0.63
C SER A 50 -20.63 -4.67 0.52
N ARG A 51 -19.96 -3.98 1.44
CA ARG A 51 -20.59 -3.26 2.56
C ARG A 51 -20.54 -1.76 2.29
N GLU A 52 -21.62 -1.07 2.66
CA GLU A 52 -21.80 0.38 2.46
C GLU A 52 -20.60 1.21 2.95
N ASN A 53 -20.06 0.85 4.13
CA ASN A 53 -18.95 1.58 4.77
C ASN A 53 -17.57 0.94 4.56
N LEU A 54 -17.44 -0.05 3.67
CA LEU A 54 -16.14 -0.66 3.40
C LEU A 54 -15.32 0.26 2.48
N ARG A 55 -14.21 0.77 3.00
CA ARG A 55 -13.21 1.53 2.24
C ARG A 55 -11.87 0.80 2.20
N PRO A 56 -11.07 1.00 1.15
CA PRO A 56 -9.66 0.63 1.20
C PRO A 56 -8.88 1.54 2.15
N PHE A 57 -7.61 1.18 2.38
CA PHE A 57 -6.68 2.05 3.10
C PHE A 57 -6.50 3.38 2.38
N ASN A 58 -6.38 4.47 3.12
CA ASN A 58 -6.02 5.77 2.56
C ASN A 58 -4.49 5.90 2.39
N GLY A 59 -4.03 7.01 1.82
CA GLY A 59 -2.61 7.22 1.54
C GLY A 59 -1.73 7.19 2.79
N ASP A 60 -2.20 7.75 3.90
CA ASP A 60 -1.43 7.80 5.16
C ASP A 60 -1.30 6.41 5.79
N GLU A 61 -2.37 5.62 5.75
CA GLU A 61 -2.39 4.24 6.20
C GLU A 61 -1.47 3.36 5.34
N LEU A 62 -1.53 3.50 4.01
CA LEU A 62 -0.65 2.80 3.09
C LEU A 62 0.83 3.14 3.36
N ARG A 63 1.16 4.42 3.53
CA ARG A 63 2.51 4.87 3.86
C ARG A 63 3.04 4.25 5.15
N ARG A 64 2.22 4.22 6.21
CA ARG A 64 2.59 3.60 7.49
C ARG A 64 2.78 2.09 7.39
N ILE A 65 1.93 1.40 6.63
CA ILE A 65 2.08 -0.04 6.38
C ILE A 65 3.37 -0.32 5.60
N LEU A 66 3.62 0.42 4.52
CA LEU A 66 4.83 0.25 3.70
C LEU A 66 6.11 0.61 4.46
N ARG A 67 6.05 1.57 5.40
CA ARG A 67 7.14 1.90 6.32
C ARG A 67 7.57 0.68 7.13
N VAL A 68 6.63 -0.09 7.70
CA VAL A 68 6.93 -1.33 8.44
C VAL A 68 7.59 -2.36 7.53
N GLY A 69 7.20 -2.43 6.25
CA GLY A 69 7.81 -3.30 5.25
C GLY A 69 9.32 -3.10 5.07
N LEU A 70 9.86 -1.92 5.41
CA LEU A 70 11.30 -1.65 5.38
C LEU A 70 12.07 -2.35 6.53
N CYS A 71 11.39 -2.67 7.64
CA CYS A 71 12.00 -3.31 8.80
C CYS A 71 12.00 -4.85 8.70
N LEU A 72 10.99 -5.41 8.02
CA LEU A 72 10.80 -6.87 7.91
C LEU A 72 12.00 -7.65 7.34
N PRO A 73 12.82 -7.12 6.39
CA PRO A 73 14.00 -7.83 5.91
C PRO A 73 15.04 -8.12 7.00
N CYS A 74 15.17 -7.22 7.98
CA CYS A 74 16.13 -7.34 9.08
C CYS A 74 15.52 -7.95 10.35
N HIS A 75 14.24 -7.71 10.60
CA HIS A 75 13.53 -8.11 11.81
C HIS A 75 12.47 -9.19 11.50
N GLN A 76 12.91 -10.43 11.29
CA GLN A 76 12.04 -11.50 10.79
C GLN A 76 11.21 -12.22 11.86
N ASN A 77 11.60 -12.10 13.13
CA ASN A 77 10.95 -12.79 14.24
C ASN A 77 10.00 -11.85 14.99
N TYR A 78 8.83 -12.36 15.39
CA TYR A 78 7.87 -11.57 16.16
C TYR A 78 8.40 -11.12 17.53
N ASP A 79 9.31 -11.88 18.14
CA ASP A 79 9.90 -11.56 19.44
C ASP A 79 11.06 -10.55 19.37
N ASP A 80 11.36 -10.03 18.17
CA ASP A 80 12.43 -9.06 17.97
C ASP A 80 12.23 -7.81 18.84
N PRO A 81 13.27 -7.35 19.57
CA PRO A 81 13.18 -6.15 20.39
C PRO A 81 12.68 -4.90 19.65
N ALA A 82 12.89 -4.80 18.34
CA ALA A 82 12.39 -3.69 17.53
C ALA A 82 10.86 -3.56 17.55
N TYR A 83 10.13 -4.65 17.82
CA TYR A 83 8.67 -4.69 17.90
C TYR A 83 8.15 -4.50 19.33
N LYS A 84 9.01 -4.54 20.34
CA LYS A 84 8.64 -4.25 21.73
C LYS A 84 8.55 -2.74 21.93
N ASP A 85 7.55 -2.31 22.72
CA ASP A 85 7.32 -0.90 23.04
C ASP A 85 7.32 0.01 21.79
N TYR A 86 6.67 -0.47 20.72
CA TYR A 86 6.58 0.24 19.46
C TYR A 86 5.75 1.52 19.62
N ASP A 87 6.36 2.65 19.28
CA ASP A 87 5.72 3.95 19.23
C ASP A 87 5.50 4.36 17.75
N PRO A 88 4.26 4.53 17.29
CA PRO A 88 3.96 4.99 15.93
C PRO A 88 4.61 6.33 15.57
N ALA A 89 4.87 7.19 16.56
CA ALA A 89 5.52 8.49 16.39
C ALA A 89 7.06 8.40 16.34
N ARG A 90 7.65 7.21 16.60
CA ARG A 90 9.09 7.02 16.49
C ARG A 90 9.55 7.32 15.06
N PRO A 91 10.53 8.23 14.85
CA PRO A 91 11.01 8.57 13.53
C PRO A 91 11.70 7.37 12.89
N CYS A 92 11.42 7.15 11.60
CA CYS A 92 12.07 6.09 10.84
C CYS A 92 13.40 6.62 10.26
N PRO A 93 14.54 5.95 10.51
CA PRO A 93 15.83 6.41 10.00
C PRO A 93 15.94 6.31 8.47
N GLU A 94 15.18 5.40 7.85
CA GLU A 94 15.22 5.13 6.42
C GLU A 94 14.12 5.85 5.63
N TYR A 95 13.12 6.43 6.30
CA TYR A 95 11.94 7.00 5.65
C TYR A 95 11.38 8.20 6.40
N VAL A 96 11.22 9.30 5.68
CA VAL A 96 10.50 10.49 6.16
C VAL A 96 9.13 10.48 5.51
N GLU A 97 8.07 10.44 6.33
CA GLU A 97 6.70 10.63 5.85
C GLU A 97 6.56 12.09 5.36
N PRO A 98 6.03 12.32 4.15
CA PRO A 98 5.69 13.66 3.68
C PRO A 98 4.52 14.26 4.46
#